data_AF-A0A2J6XG21-F1
#
_entry.id   AF-A0A2J6XG21-F1
#
_cell.length_a   1.000
_cell.length_b   1.000
_cell.length_c   1.000
_cell.angle_alpha   90.00
_cell.angle_beta   90.00
_cell.angle_gamma   90.00
#
_symmetry.space_group_name_H-M   'P 1'
#
loop_
_entity.id
_entity.type
_entity.pdbx_description
1 polymer ?
#
loop_
_entity_poly.entity_id
_entity_poly.type
_entity_poly.pdbx_seq_one_letter_code
_entity_poly.pdbx_strand_id
1 'polypeptide(L)' 'MPYTMLYDGNCRLCRSQASLVAAYDEHHQIELIDASSAEARARFPEITPD' A
#
# COMPACT_ATOMS: atom_id res chain seq x y z
N MET A 1 -6.67 4.70 14.74
CA MET A 1 -5.93 3.67 13.98
C MET A 1 -5.85 4.15 12.54
N PRO A 2 -4.67 4.15 11.91
CA PRO A 2 -4.55 4.51 10.50
C PRO A 2 -5.26 3.47 9.62
N TYR A 3 -5.75 3.92 8.47
CA TYR A 3 -6.23 3.06 7.40
C TYR A 3 -5.04 2.46 6.67
N THR A 4 -5.08 1.17 6.38
CA THR A 4 -4.08 0.54 5.52
C THR A 4 -4.55 0.56 4.07
N MET A 5 -3.72 1.09 3.17
CA MET A 5 -3.91 0.98 1.73
C MET A 5 -2.80 0.09 1.16
N LEU A 6 -3.23 -1.01 0.56
CA LEU A 6 -2.35 -1.89 -0.18
C LEU A 6 -2.28 -1.44 -1.63
N TYR A 7 -1.09 -1.53 -2.22
CA TYR A 7 -0.87 -1.25 -3.63
C TYR A 7 0.09 -2.27 -4.23
N ASP A 8 -0.04 -2.54 -5.53
CA ASP A 8 0.93 -3.37 -6.24
C ASP A 8 2.21 -2.56 -6.52
N GLY A 9 3.30 -2.96 -5.87
CA GLY A 9 4.63 -2.37 -6.07
C GLY A 9 5.23 -2.65 -7.45
N ASN A 10 4.78 -3.67 -8.20
CA ASN A 10 5.27 -3.97 -9.54
C ASN A 10 4.60 -3.09 -10.61
N CYS A 11 3.35 -2.71 -10.39
CA CYS A 11 2.58 -1.80 -11.25
C CYS A 11 3.04 -0.32 -11.15
N ARG A 12 3.55 0.24 -12.25
CA ARG A 12 4.01 1.64 -12.32
C ARG A 12 2.91 2.65 -11.98
N LEU A 13 1.69 2.45 -12.48
CA LEU A 13 0.56 3.34 -12.22
C LEU A 13 0.16 3.30 -10.75
N CYS A 14 0.15 2.11 -10.15
CA CYS A 14 -0.23 1.87 -8.77
C CYS A 14 0.76 2.55 -7.81
N ARG A 15 2.07 2.42 -8.07
CA ARG A 15 3.10 3.19 -7.35
C ARG A 15 2.88 4.70 -7.44
N SER A 16 2.60 5.21 -8.64
CA SER A 16 2.35 6.64 -8.84
C SER A 16 1.13 7.13 -8.06
N GLN A 17 0.06 6.34 -7.98
CA GLN A 17 -1.13 6.69 -7.19
C GLN A 17 -0.83 6.62 -5.69
N ALA A 18 -0.11 5.60 -5.21
CA ALA A 18 0.30 5.50 -3.82
C ALA A 18 1.16 6.72 -3.40
N SER A 19 2.10 7.16 -4.24
CA SER A 19 2.89 8.38 -3.98
C SER A 19 2.03 9.64 -3.93
N LEU A 20 0.98 9.74 -4.76
CA LEU A 20 0.04 10.87 -4.69
C LEU A 20 -0.75 10.84 -3.38
N VAL A 21 -1.27 9.68 -2.98
CA VAL A 21 -1.97 9.54 -1.70
C VAL A 21 -1.06 9.94 -0.53
N ALA A 22 0.20 9.49 -0.52
CA ALA A 22 1.18 9.89 0.50
C ALA A 22 1.39 11.41 0.57
N ALA A 23 1.42 12.08 -0.59
CA ALA A 23 1.64 13.52 -0.66
C ALA A 23 0.47 14.35 -0.09
N TYR A 24 -0.74 13.79 -0.07
CA TYR A 24 -1.95 14.45 0.43
C TYR A 24 -2.43 13.89 1.79
N ASP A 25 -1.74 12.91 2.37
CA ASP A 25 -2.03 12.38 3.71
C ASP A 25 -1.44 13.28 4.81
N GLU A 26 -1.92 14.53 4.89
CA GLU A 26 -1.44 15.57 5.82
C GLU A 26 -1.58 15.17 7.30
N HIS A 27 -2.48 14.24 7.59
CA HIS A 27 -2.79 13.77 8.94
C HIS A 27 -2.16 12.41 9.27
N HIS A 28 -1.35 11.84 8.37
CA HIS A 28 -0.69 10.54 8.54
C HIS A 28 -1.67 9.43 8.93
N GLN A 29 -2.85 9.43 8.30
CA GLN A 29 -3.90 8.47 8.56
C GLN A 29 -3.82 7.26 7.65
N ILE A 30 -2.93 7.23 6.67
CA ILE A 30 -2.83 6.16 5.68
C ILE A 30 -1.47 5.47 5.77
N GLU A 31 -1.49 4.18 6.11
CA GLU A 31 -0.34 3.30 6.01
C GLU A 31 -0.32 2.68 4.60
N LEU A 32 0.67 3.03 3.80
CA LEU A 32 0.86 2.47 2.46
C LEU A 32 1.75 1.23 2.52
N ILE A 33 1.23 0.09 2.07
CA ILE A 33 1.95 -1.18 2.06
C ILE A 33 1.99 -1.76 0.64
N ASP A 34 3.17 -2.13 0.16
CA ASP A 34 3.32 -2.88 -1.08
C ASP A 34 2.83 -4.31 -0.88
N ALA A 35 1.80 -4.70 -1.63
CA ALA A 35 1.17 -6.02 -1.56
C ALA A 35 2.14 -7.18 -1.91
N SER A 36 3.21 -6.91 -2.65
CA SER A 36 4.23 -7.90 -2.98
C SER A 36 5.27 -8.12 -1.85
N SER A 37 5.29 -7.22 -0.86
CA SER A 37 6.26 -7.29 0.25
C SER A 37 6.06 -8.51 1.14
N ALA A 38 7.12 -8.92 1.84
CA ALA A 38 7.01 -9.99 2.84
C ALA A 38 6.13 -9.58 4.02
N GLU A 39 6.15 -8.28 4.37
CA GLU A 39 5.33 -7.70 5.42
C GLU A 39 3.83 -7.76 5.10
N ALA A 40 3.45 -7.38 3.87
CA ALA A 40 2.06 -7.48 3.41
C ALA A 40 1.55 -8.92 3.51
N ARG A 41 2.34 -9.90 3.06
CA ARG A 41 1.98 -11.32 3.13
C ARG A 41 1.83 -11.84 4.57
N ALA A 42 2.61 -11.31 5.50
CA ALA A 42 2.50 -11.68 6.91
C ALA A 42 1.26 -11.06 7.58
N ARG A 43 0.90 -9.82 7.22
CA ARG A 43 -0.25 -9.09 7.80
C ARG A 43 -1.58 -9.42 7.13
N PHE A 44 -1.57 -9.67 5.83
CA PHE A 44 -2.74 -9.89 4.97
C PHE A 44 -2.55 -11.15 4.11
N PRO A 45 -2.51 -12.34 4.74
CA PRO A 45 -2.25 -13.61 4.05
C PRO A 45 -3.31 -13.99 3.00
N GLU A 46 -4.51 -13.42 3.07
CA GLU A 46 -5.61 -13.61 2.13
C GLU A 46 -5.39 -12.92 0.78
N ILE A 47 -4.44 -11.98 0.70
CA ILE A 47 -4.15 -11.23 -0.52
C ILE A 47 -3.09 -11.97 -1.32
N THR A 48 -3.51 -12.49 -2.47
CA THR A 48 -2.62 -13.14 -3.42
C THR A 48 -2.10 -12.08 -4.39
N PRO A 49 -0.79 -11.83 -4.45
CA PRO A 49 -0.24 -10.96 -5.49
C PRO A 49 -0.42 -11.64 -6.86
N ASP A 50 -0.94 -10.89 -7.83
CA ASP A 50 -1.08 -11.31 -9.24
C ASP A 50 0.28 -11.50 -9.94
#